data_AF-A0A0H1R659-F1
#
_entry.id   AF-A0A0H1R659-F1
#
_cell.length_a   1.000
_cell.length_b   1.000
_cell.length_c   1.000
_cell.angle_alpha   90.00
_cell.angle_beta   90.00
_cell.angle_gamma   90.00
#
_symmetry.space_group_name_H-M   'P 1'
#
loop_
_entity.id
_entity.type
_entity.pdbx_description
1 polymer ?
#
loop_
_entity_poly.entity_id
_entity_poly.type
_entity_poly.pdbx_seq_one_letter_code
_entity_poly.pdbx_strand_id
1 'polypeptide(L)' 'MDIGASMDIGAWLRPLNLDQYITTFQDNAVDAEIRPEVTEADLKKLGVLLGHRKKLFKAIAAFRDEQKLKSKDRLLL' A
#
# COMPACT_ATOMS: atom_id res chain seq x y z
N MET A 1 -7.05 -16.37 -7.00
CA MET A 1 -7.29 -15.52 -5.82
C MET A 1 -6.41 -14.31 -5.95
N ASP A 2 -7.00 -13.13 -6.14
CA ASP A 2 -6.28 -11.88 -6.39
C ASP A 2 -5.79 -11.27 -5.07
N ILE A 3 -4.88 -11.98 -4.38
CA ILE A 3 -4.49 -11.67 -2.99
C ILE A 3 -3.78 -10.31 -2.89
N GLY A 4 -3.21 -9.80 -3.99
CA GLY A 4 -2.53 -8.51 -4.01
C GLY A 4 -3.49 -7.31 -4.07
N ALA A 5 -4.52 -7.38 -4.91
CA ALA A 5 -5.46 -6.28 -5.13
C ALA A 5 -6.44 -6.11 -3.95
N SER A 6 -6.79 -7.20 -3.26
CA SER A 6 -7.75 -7.19 -2.15
C SER A 6 -7.11 -7.31 -0.76
N MET A 7 -5.79 -7.11 -0.64
CA MET A 7 -5.09 -7.30 0.64
C MET A 7 -5.51 -6.21 1.63
N ASP A 8 -6.16 -6.61 2.71
CA ASP A 8 -6.52 -5.73 3.84
C ASP A 8 -5.33 -4.89 4.32
N ILE A 9 -5.61 -3.65 4.74
CA ILE A 9 -4.58 -2.69 5.12
C ILE A 9 -3.77 -3.17 6.34
N GLY A 10 -4.40 -3.88 7.28
CA GLY A 10 -3.73 -4.48 8.42
C GLY A 10 -2.83 -5.64 8.02
N ALA A 11 -3.27 -6.47 7.08
CA ALA A 11 -2.42 -7.51 6.50
C ALA A 11 -1.18 -6.91 5.82
N TRP A 12 -1.28 -5.72 5.22
CA TRP A 12 -0.18 -5.04 4.54
C TRP A 12 0.79 -4.34 5.51
N LEU A 13 0.29 -3.72 6.57
CA LEU A 13 1.11 -2.94 7.50
C LEU A 13 1.89 -3.80 8.51
N ARG A 14 1.32 -4.93 8.96
CA ARG A 14 1.96 -5.81 9.97
C ARG A 14 3.34 -6.34 9.54
N PRO A 15 3.55 -6.87 8.32
CA PRO A 15 4.87 -7.33 7.89
C PRO A 15 5.92 -6.22 7.78
N LEU A 16 5.49 -4.96 7.72
CA LEU A 16 6.38 -3.79 7.68
C LEU A 16 6.76 -3.28 9.09
N ASN A 17 6.20 -3.88 10.15
CA ASN A 17 6.19 -3.37 11.53
C ASN A 17 5.63 -1.94 11.60
N LEU A 18 4.51 -1.71 10.92
CA LEU A 18 3.82 -0.41 10.79
C LEU A 18 2.33 -0.51 11.18
N ASP A 19 1.95 -1.54 11.94
CA ASP A 19 0.59 -1.80 12.38
C ASP A 19 -0.01 -0.68 13.24
N GLN A 20 0.83 0.18 13.84
CA GLN A 20 0.36 1.40 14.53
C GLN A 20 -0.39 2.38 13.61
N TYR A 21 -0.28 2.26 12.29
CA TYR A 21 -0.98 3.12 11.34
C TYR A 21 -2.31 2.54 10.82
N ILE A 22 -2.71 1.34 11.25
CA ILE A 22 -3.93 0.69 10.76
C ILE A 22 -5.15 1.60 10.95
N THR A 23 -5.38 2.07 12.17
CA THR A 23 -6.49 2.97 12.48
C THR A 23 -6.38 4.29 11.70
N THR A 24 -5.19 4.88 11.60
CA THR A 24 -4.99 6.10 10.80
C THR A 24 -5.39 5.93 9.33
N PHE A 25 -5.04 4.80 8.72
CA PHE A 25 -5.43 4.52 7.34
C PHE A 25 -6.95 4.29 7.22
N GLN A 26 -7.54 3.50 8.13
CA GLN A 26 -8.98 3.21 8.13
C GLN A 26 -9.84 4.47 8.34
N ASP A 27 -9.48 5.31 9.31
CA ASP A 27 -10.19 6.56 9.62
C ASP A 27 -10.15 7.56 8.44
N ASN A 28 -9.16 7.42 7.55
CA ASN A 28 -9.01 8.25 6.35
C ASN A 28 -9.46 7.52 5.08
N ALA A 29 -10.21 6.42 5.21
CA ALA A 29 -10.71 5.59 4.10
C ALA A 29 -9.62 5.15 3.11
N VAL A 30 -8.40 4.91 3.60
CA VAL A 30 -7.31 4.34 2.81
C VAL A 30 -7.34 2.82 2.94
N ASP A 31 -8.05 2.18 2.01
CA ASP A 31 -8.18 0.73 1.91
C ASP A 31 -7.23 0.13 0.86
N ALA A 32 -7.45 -1.14 0.50
CA ALA A 32 -6.63 -1.87 -0.47
C ALA A 32 -6.65 -1.25 -1.88
N GLU A 33 -7.77 -0.63 -2.26
CA GLU A 33 -7.98 -0.02 -3.57
C GLU A 33 -7.30 1.34 -3.65
N ILE A 34 -7.36 2.13 -2.58
CA ILE A 34 -6.77 3.47 -2.50
C ILE A 34 -5.28 3.44 -2.15
N ARG A 35 -4.80 2.44 -1.38
CA ARG A 35 -3.39 2.25 -1.03
C ARG A 35 -2.40 2.50 -2.18
N PRO A 36 -2.58 1.93 -3.40
CA PRO A 36 -1.67 2.17 -4.51
C PRO A 36 -1.62 3.61 -4.98
N GLU A 37 -2.55 4.49 -4.60
CA GLU A 37 -2.60 5.90 -5.01
C GLU A 37 -1.96 6.85 -3.99
N VAL A 38 -1.77 6.40 -2.75
CA VAL A 38 -1.23 7.20 -1.65
C VAL A 38 0.14 7.80 -2.00
N THR A 39 0.27 9.12 -1.85
CA THR A 39 1.51 9.86 -2.12
C THR A 39 2.34 10.09 -0.85
N GLU A 40 3.62 10.48 -1.00
CA GLU A 40 4.45 10.90 0.13
C GLU A 40 3.85 12.12 0.86
N ALA A 41 3.18 13.02 0.13
CA ALA A 41 2.52 14.18 0.71
C ALA A 41 1.31 13.77 1.58
N ASP A 42 0.53 12.77 1.16
CA ASP A 42 -0.60 12.26 1.94
C ASP A 42 -0.13 11.58 3.21
N LEU A 43 0.91 10.75 3.13
CA LEU A 43 1.53 10.15 4.32
C LEU A 43 2.04 11.20 5.30
N LYS A 44 2.54 12.35 4.81
CA LYS A 44 2.93 13.47 5.67
C LYS A 44 1.72 14.11 6.35
N LYS A 45 0.60 14.30 5.64
CA LYS A 45 -0.67 14.82 6.21
C LYS A 45 -1.24 13.89 7.27
N LEU A 46 -1.10 12.58 7.08
CA LEU A 46 -1.50 11.53 8.04
C LEU A 46 -0.55 11.42 9.26
N GLY A 47 0.46 12.29 9.39
CA GLY A 47 1.37 12.28 10.53
C GLY A 47 2.38 11.12 10.55
N VAL A 48 2.59 10.44 9.43
CA VAL A 48 3.54 9.31 9.36
C VAL A 48 4.98 9.82 9.43
N LEU A 49 5.82 9.19 10.27
CA LEU A 49 7.22 9.57 10.45
C LEU A 49 8.06 9.35 9.17
N LEU A 50 9.09 10.16 8.93
CA LEU A 50 9.88 10.14 7.69
C LEU A 50 10.41 8.75 7.32
N GLY A 51 10.99 8.02 8.28
CA GLY A 51 11.49 6.67 8.04
C GLY A 51 10.38 5.68 7.66
N HIS A 52 9.21 5.80 8.27
CA HIS A 52 8.04 4.97 7.96
C HIS A 52 7.47 5.30 6.59
N ARG A 53 7.43 6.59 6.20
CA ARG A 53 7.02 7.00 4.85
C ARG A 53 7.89 6.35 3.78
N LYS A 54 9.21 6.28 3.98
CA LYS A 54 10.11 5.61 3.02
C LYS A 54 9.84 4.11 2.91
N LYS A 55 9.54 3.42 4.02
CA LYS A 55 9.14 2.00 4.00
C LYS A 55 7.83 1.79 3.23
N LEU A 56 6.80 2.58 3.53
CA LEU A 56 5.49 2.51 2.87
C LEU A 56 5.60 2.77 1.38
N PHE A 57 6.35 3.80 0.97
CA PHE A 57 6.50 4.16 -0.43
C PHE A 57 7.23 3.06 -1.23
N LYS A 58 8.24 2.41 -0.63
CA LYS A 58 8.90 1.25 -1.24
C LYS A 58 7.92 0.07 -1.41
N ALA A 59 7.07 -0.19 -0.43
CA ALA A 59 6.05 -1.23 -0.51
C ALA A 59 4.97 -0.93 -1.57
N ILE A 60 4.54 0.33 -1.70
CA ILE A 60 3.60 0.78 -2.75
C ILE A 60 4.23 0.62 -4.14
N ALA A 61 5.51 0.98 -4.31
CA ALA A 61 6.21 0.81 -5.58
C ALA A 61 6.31 -0.68 -5.99
N ALA A 62 6.73 -1.55 -5.06
CA ALA A 62 6.79 -2.99 -5.31
C ALA A 62 5.41 -3.56 -5.70
N PHE A 63 4.35 -3.16 -5.01
CA PHE A 63 2.99 -3.55 -5.34
C PHE A 63 2.57 -3.12 -6.75
N ARG A 64 2.85 -1.87 -7.14
CA ARG A 64 2.55 -1.37 -8.50
C ARG A 64 3.29 -2.17 -9.58
N ASP A 65 4.54 -2.54 -9.32
CA ASP A 65 5.35 -3.33 -10.27
C ASP A 65 4.82 -4.76 -10.42
N GLU A 66 4.41 -5.40 -9.32
CA GLU A 66 3.72 -6.69 -9.36
C GLU A 66 2.43 -6.65 -10.19
N GLN A 67 1.64 -5.58 -10.06
CA GLN A 67 0.40 -5.43 -10.82
C GLN A 67 0.65 -5.19 -12.31
N LYS A 68 1.69 -4.43 -12.66
CA LYS A 68 2.12 -4.25 -14.05
C LYS A 68 2.55 -5.57 -14.68
N LEU A 69 3.31 -6.39 -13.97
CA LEU A 69 3.74 -7.70 -14.44
C LEU A 69 2.53 -8.62 -14.70
N LYS A 70 1.62 -8.74 -13.73
CA LYS A 70 0.39 -9.53 -13.87
C LYS A 70 -0.49 -9.07 -15.02
N SER A 71 -0.57 -7.76 -15.25
CA SER A 71 -1.33 -7.18 -16.36
C SER A 71 -0.70 -7.54 -17.70
N LYS A 72 0.64 -7.49 -17.80
CA LYS A 72 1.39 -7.83 -19.00
C LYS A 72 1.32 -9.32 -19.35
N ASP A 73 1.42 -10.20 -18.36
CA ASP A 73 1.28 -11.66 -18.55
C ASP A 73 -0.12 -12.04 -19.07
N ARG A 74 -1.15 -11.31 -18.62
CA ARG A 74 -2.55 -11.54 -19.03
C ARG A 74 -2.85 -11.07 -20.47
N LEU A 75 -2.02 -10.19 -21.04
CA LEU A 75 -2.11 -9.70 -22.43
C LEU A 75 -1.30 -10.56 -23.42
N LEU A 76 -0.49 -11.51 -22.93
CA LEU A 76 0.37 -12.39 -23.73
C LEU A 76 -0.22 -13.80 -23.96
N LEU A 77 -1.51 -13.98 -23.66
CA LEU A 77 -2.32 -15.20 -23.89
C LEU A 77 -3.47 -14.88 -24.84
#